data_AF-A0A7S1S5D7-F1
#
_entry.id   AF-A0A7S1S5D7-F1
#
_cell.length_a   1.000
_cell.length_b   1.000
_cell.length_c   1.000
_cell.angle_alpha   90.00
_cell.angle_beta   90.00
_cell.angle_gamma   90.00
#
_symmetry.space_group_name_H-M   'P 1'
#
loop_
_entity.id
_entity.type
_entity.pdbx_description
1 polymer ?
#
loop_
_entity_poly.entity_id
_entity_poly.type
_entity_poly.pdbx_seq_one_letter_code
_entity_poly.pdbx_strand_id
1 'polypeptide(L)'
;QGSVGGWLSNSGAMAARLIKEAIAAGAPAYNAGNIDLCAEIYAATASQLLESCLQELDAQVAGDLEATLQASISGRNSSKEIAWSFRRAFDAQLERGGRQRRMQEGQPQVTEMVSEAISQGAPAYNRGDIAGCVRIYIASAGALLERGDLDASCRAALTSALRQVEASRDANANAWALRRALDAVADTA
;
A
#
# COMPACT_ATOMS: atom_id res chain seq x y z
N GLN A 1 -11.27 25.45 25.50
CA GLN A 1 -9.80 25.43 25.42
C GLN A 1 -9.38 23.97 25.56
N GLY A 2 -9.42 23.21 24.45
CA GLY A 2 -8.22 22.57 23.86
C GLY A 2 -8.10 21.14 24.42
N SER A 3 -8.02 20.03 23.68
CA SER A 3 -7.69 19.76 22.29
C SER A 3 -8.35 18.44 21.89
N VAL A 4 -8.97 18.36 20.72
CA VAL A 4 -9.31 17.08 20.07
C VAL A 4 -8.21 16.75 19.07
N GLY A 5 -7.20 16.04 19.54
CA GLY A 5 -6.18 15.43 18.68
C GLY A 5 -6.73 14.18 18.03
N GLY A 6 -7.55 14.34 17.00
CA GLY A 6 -8.02 13.25 16.14
C GLY A 6 -7.06 13.03 14.97
N TRP A 7 -5.83 12.59 15.25
CA TRP A 7 -4.86 12.20 14.22
C TRP A 7 -4.62 10.71 14.33
N LEU A 8 -5.37 9.93 13.55
CA LEU A 8 -4.97 8.65 12.96
C LEU A 8 -6.01 8.40 11.85
N SER A 9 -5.80 9.09 10.73
CA SER A 9 -6.59 8.91 9.52
C SER A 9 -6.44 7.46 9.06
N ASN A 10 -7.52 6.71 9.21
CA ASN A 10 -7.70 5.37 8.66
C ASN A 10 -7.96 5.50 7.14
N SER A 11 -7.01 6.13 6.44
CA SER A 11 -7.06 6.52 5.03
C SER A 11 -6.92 5.34 4.08
N GLY A 12 -7.50 4.18 4.41
CA GLY A 12 -7.70 3.03 3.52
C GLY A 12 -9.08 2.40 3.71
N ALA A 13 -9.76 2.76 4.79
CA ALA A 13 -11.12 2.33 5.09
C ALA A 13 -12.17 3.33 4.60
N MET A 14 -11.77 4.57 4.28
CA MET A 14 -12.71 5.62 3.91
C MET A 14 -13.28 5.36 2.52
N ALA A 15 -12.46 5.03 1.52
CA ALA A 15 -12.93 4.70 0.19
C ALA A 15 -13.90 3.51 0.19
N ALA A 16 -13.50 2.42 0.83
CA ALA A 16 -14.32 1.21 0.92
C ALA A 16 -15.64 1.44 1.66
N ARG A 17 -15.65 2.30 2.70
CA ARG A 17 -16.87 2.68 3.41
C ARG A 17 -17.81 3.49 2.53
N LEU A 18 -17.30 4.54 1.87
CA LEU A 18 -18.08 5.39 0.96
C LEU A 18 -18.71 4.58 -0.17
N ILE A 19 -17.95 3.66 -0.77
CA ILE A 19 -18.46 2.76 -1.81
C ILE A 19 -19.61 1.89 -1.28
N LYS A 20 -19.46 1.30 -0.10
CA LYS A 20 -20.52 0.46 0.49
C LYS A 20 -21.77 1.26 0.81
N GLU A 21 -21.62 2.49 1.31
CA GLU A 21 -22.74 3.40 1.59
C GLU A 21 -23.47 3.80 0.32
N ALA A 22 -22.73 4.16 -0.73
CA ALA A 22 -23.31 4.49 -2.03
C ALA A 22 -24.08 3.30 -2.61
N ILE A 23 -23.52 2.09 -2.56
CA ILE A 23 -24.20 0.85 -2.98
C ILE A 23 -25.49 0.62 -2.19
N ALA A 24 -25.44 0.80 -0.87
CA ALA A 24 -26.60 0.61 0.00
C ALA A 24 -27.73 1.61 -0.28
N ALA A 25 -27.40 2.82 -0.72
CA ALA A 25 -28.38 3.84 -1.09
C ALA A 25 -28.86 3.72 -2.55
N GLY A 26 -27.94 3.46 -3.49
CA GLY A 26 -28.20 3.44 -4.93
C GLY A 26 -28.90 2.18 -5.42
N ALA A 27 -28.57 1.01 -4.88
CA ALA A 27 -29.22 -0.24 -5.32
C ALA A 27 -30.74 -0.26 -5.08
N PRO A 28 -31.27 0.19 -3.92
CA PRO A 28 -32.71 0.38 -3.74
C PRO A 28 -33.34 1.37 -4.74
N ALA A 29 -32.68 2.49 -5.02
CA ALA A 29 -33.18 3.49 -5.99
C ALA A 29 -33.30 2.88 -7.39
N TYR A 30 -32.31 2.12 -7.82
CA TYR A 30 -32.34 1.39 -9.10
C TYR A 30 -33.47 0.35 -9.14
N ASN A 31 -33.63 -0.45 -8.08
CA ASN A 31 -34.67 -1.47 -8.00
C ASN A 31 -36.09 -0.88 -7.97
N ALA A 32 -36.24 0.34 -7.46
CA ALA A 32 -37.48 1.11 -7.51
C ALA A 32 -37.74 1.77 -8.88
N GLY A 33 -36.86 1.58 -9.88
CA GLY A 33 -36.95 2.19 -11.20
C GLY A 33 -36.43 3.63 -11.28
N ASN A 34 -35.92 4.19 -10.18
CA ASN A 34 -35.34 5.53 -10.15
C ASN A 34 -33.84 5.47 -10.54
N ILE A 35 -33.63 5.23 -11.83
CA ILE A 35 -32.29 5.00 -12.39
C ILE A 35 -31.44 6.28 -12.36
N ASP A 36 -32.06 7.44 -12.57
CA ASP A 36 -31.38 8.75 -12.52
C ASP A 36 -30.83 9.02 -11.12
N LEU A 37 -31.64 8.82 -10.08
CA LEU A 37 -31.19 8.97 -8.69
C LEU A 37 -30.05 8.00 -8.34
N CYS A 38 -30.10 6.76 -8.82
CA CYS A 38 -29.01 5.81 -8.63
C CYS A 38 -27.70 6.32 -9.27
N ALA A 39 -27.78 6.79 -10.52
CA ALA A 39 -26.63 7.34 -11.24
C ALA A 39 -26.06 8.59 -10.54
N GLU A 40 -26.92 9.48 -10.02
CA GLU A 40 -26.51 10.66 -9.26
C GLU A 40 -25.79 10.31 -7.95
N ILE A 41 -26.34 9.38 -7.16
CA ILE A 41 -25.70 8.91 -5.91
C ILE A 41 -24.31 8.35 -6.21
N TYR A 42 -24.18 7.54 -7.26
CA TYR A 42 -22.90 6.95 -7.65
C TYR A 42 -21.92 8.00 -8.19
N ALA A 43 -22.38 8.97 -8.99
CA ALA A 43 -21.55 10.06 -9.51
C ALA A 43 -21.03 10.97 -8.40
N ALA A 44 -21.88 11.34 -7.44
CA ALA A 44 -21.47 12.13 -6.28
C ALA A 44 -20.41 11.39 -5.45
N THR A 45 -20.60 10.10 -5.21
CA THR A 45 -19.63 9.26 -4.49
C THR A 45 -18.32 9.14 -5.27
N ALA A 46 -18.37 8.90 -6.59
CA ALA A 46 -17.18 8.80 -7.43
C ALA A 46 -16.35 10.10 -7.39
N SER A 47 -17.02 11.26 -7.43
CA SER A 47 -16.36 12.56 -7.32
C SER A 47 -15.64 12.72 -5.97
N GLN A 48 -16.32 12.35 -4.87
CA GLN A 48 -15.73 12.40 -3.53
C GLN A 48 -14.52 11.45 -3.39
N LEU A 49 -14.61 10.25 -3.97
CA LEU A 49 -13.52 9.27 -3.96
C LEU A 49 -12.28 9.79 -4.68
N LEU A 50 -12.45 10.41 -5.84
CA LEU A 50 -11.35 10.98 -6.62
C LEU A 50 -10.72 12.21 -5.94
N GLU A 51 -11.52 13.02 -5.25
CA GLU A 51 -11.03 14.22 -4.56
C GLU A 51 -10.32 13.90 -3.24
N SER A 52 -10.92 13.03 -2.42
CA SER A 52 -10.50 12.84 -1.01
C SER A 52 -9.82 11.50 -0.74
N CYS A 53 -9.98 10.52 -1.63
CA CYS A 53 -9.52 9.14 -1.41
C CYS A 53 -8.67 8.60 -2.58
N LEU A 54 -8.09 9.46 -3.42
CA LEU A 54 -7.35 9.02 -4.61
C LEU A 54 -6.21 8.03 -4.29
N GLN A 55 -5.52 8.24 -3.17
CA GLN A 55 -4.44 7.36 -2.71
C GLN A 55 -4.94 5.97 -2.26
N GLU A 56 -6.23 5.82 -1.97
CA GLU A 56 -6.86 4.55 -1.61
C GLU A 56 -7.34 3.77 -2.82
N LEU A 57 -7.49 4.42 -3.96
CA LEU A 57 -8.04 3.83 -5.16
C LEU A 57 -6.97 3.07 -5.94
N ASP A 58 -7.37 1.93 -6.49
CA ASP A 58 -6.61 1.28 -7.54
C ASP A 58 -6.55 2.21 -8.76
N ALA A 59 -5.37 2.36 -9.37
CA ALA A 59 -5.15 3.31 -10.46
C ALA A 59 -6.07 3.07 -11.66
N GLN A 60 -6.38 1.80 -11.97
CA GLN A 60 -7.33 1.48 -13.04
C GLN A 60 -8.74 1.92 -12.65
N VAL A 61 -9.13 1.70 -11.39
CA VAL A 61 -10.45 2.10 -10.90
C VAL A 61 -10.59 3.62 -10.90
N ALA A 62 -9.57 4.37 -10.49
CA ALA A 62 -9.59 5.83 -10.55
C ALA A 62 -9.86 6.31 -12.00
N GLY A 63 -9.16 5.76 -12.98
CA GLY A 63 -9.38 6.09 -14.40
C GLY A 63 -10.78 5.71 -14.90
N ASP A 64 -11.31 4.56 -14.47
CA ASP A 64 -12.66 4.12 -14.84
C ASP A 64 -13.75 5.05 -14.24
N LEU A 65 -13.54 5.54 -13.01
CA LEU A 65 -14.44 6.50 -12.36
C LEU A 65 -14.41 7.86 -13.06
N GLU A 66 -13.23 8.38 -13.39
CA GLU A 66 -13.07 9.63 -14.14
C GLU A 66 -13.76 9.57 -15.51
N ALA A 67 -13.52 8.48 -16.26
CA ALA A 67 -14.14 8.27 -17.56
C ALA A 67 -15.68 8.19 -17.46
N THR A 68 -16.19 7.53 -16.42
CA THR A 68 -17.64 7.40 -16.20
C THR A 68 -18.27 8.74 -15.78
N LEU A 69 -17.59 9.56 -14.98
CA LEU A 69 -18.02 10.93 -14.66
C LEU A 69 -18.06 11.82 -15.90
N GLN A 70 -17.03 11.75 -16.75
CA GLN A 70 -17.03 12.52 -17.99
C GLN A 70 -18.16 12.07 -18.92
N ALA A 71 -18.44 10.76 -18.97
CA ALA A 71 -19.52 10.18 -19.74
C ALA A 71 -20.90 10.61 -19.24
N SER A 72 -21.11 10.74 -17.92
CA SER A 72 -22.39 11.19 -17.34
C SER A 72 -22.68 12.66 -17.65
N ILE A 73 -21.65 13.52 -17.59
CA ILE A 73 -21.76 14.95 -17.94
C ILE A 73 -22.06 15.14 -19.43
N SER A 74 -21.51 14.28 -20.29
CA SER A 74 -21.67 14.39 -21.75
C SER A 74 -23.09 14.10 -22.25
N GLY A 75 -23.95 13.47 -21.43
CA GLY A 75 -25.32 13.10 -21.79
C GLY A 75 -25.44 12.05 -22.91
N ARG A 76 -24.33 11.43 -23.33
CA ARG A 76 -24.31 10.46 -24.44
C ARG A 76 -24.76 9.05 -24.05
N ASN A 77 -24.78 8.75 -22.75
CA ASN A 77 -25.10 7.43 -22.21
C ASN A 77 -26.36 7.53 -21.37
N SER A 78 -27.14 6.45 -21.34
CA SER A 78 -28.28 6.36 -20.46
C SER A 78 -27.85 6.32 -18.98
N SER A 79 -28.68 6.82 -18.09
CA SER A 79 -28.46 6.74 -16.65
C SER A 79 -28.26 5.29 -16.17
N LYS A 80 -28.86 4.33 -16.88
CA LYS A 80 -28.68 2.89 -16.63
C LYS A 80 -27.24 2.46 -16.91
N GLU A 81 -26.68 2.85 -18.05
CA GLU A 81 -25.30 2.53 -18.42
C GLU A 81 -24.32 3.21 -17.46
N ILE A 82 -24.57 4.47 -17.11
CA ILE A 82 -23.76 5.20 -16.13
C ILE A 82 -23.79 4.52 -14.75
N ALA A 83 -24.97 4.16 -14.24
CA ALA A 83 -25.11 3.49 -12.94
C ALA A 83 -24.37 2.14 -12.90
N TRP A 84 -24.44 1.36 -13.97
CA TRP A 84 -23.72 0.08 -14.06
C TRP A 84 -22.21 0.26 -14.20
N SER A 85 -21.74 1.26 -14.94
CA SER A 85 -20.32 1.57 -15.05
C SER A 85 -19.72 1.95 -13.69
N PHE A 86 -20.38 2.82 -12.93
CA PHE A 86 -19.95 3.12 -11.56
C PHE A 86 -19.99 1.89 -10.67
N ARG A 87 -21.05 1.08 -10.76
CA ARG A 87 -21.16 -0.12 -9.93
C ARG A 87 -20.01 -1.09 -10.16
N ARG A 88 -19.63 -1.30 -11.43
CA ARG A 88 -18.50 -2.17 -11.78
C ARG A 88 -17.17 -1.64 -11.24
N ALA A 89 -16.94 -0.33 -11.33
CA ALA A 89 -15.75 0.30 -10.77
C ALA A 89 -15.69 0.14 -9.25
N PHE A 90 -16.83 0.33 -8.56
CA PHE A 90 -16.96 0.12 -7.12
C PHE A 90 -16.70 -1.32 -6.69
N ASP A 91 -17.32 -2.30 -7.36
CA ASP A 91 -17.11 -3.71 -7.06
C ASP A 91 -15.64 -4.10 -7.29
N ALA A 92 -15.02 -3.62 -8.38
CA ALA A 92 -13.60 -3.83 -8.66
C ALA A 92 -12.69 -3.24 -7.56
N GLN A 93 -12.98 -2.05 -7.04
CA GLN A 93 -12.23 -1.47 -5.92
C GLN A 93 -12.37 -2.30 -4.65
N LEU A 94 -13.57 -2.77 -4.32
CA LEU A 94 -13.79 -3.57 -3.12
C LEU A 94 -13.05 -4.92 -3.20
N GLU A 95 -13.02 -5.55 -4.37
CA GLU A 95 -12.26 -6.78 -4.61
C GLU A 95 -10.74 -6.56 -4.54
N ARG A 96 -10.23 -5.50 -5.20
CA ARG A 96 -8.80 -5.19 -5.25
C ARG A 96 -8.26 -4.66 -3.92
N GLY A 97 -9.01 -3.78 -3.25
CA GLY A 97 -8.66 -3.25 -1.93
C GLY A 97 -8.65 -4.34 -0.86
N GLY A 98 -9.56 -5.32 -0.94
CA GLY A 98 -9.51 -6.51 -0.09
C GLY A 98 -8.26 -7.37 -0.32
N ARG A 99 -7.80 -7.47 -1.57
CA ARG A 99 -6.59 -8.22 -1.94
C ARG A 99 -5.29 -7.51 -1.51
N GLN A 100 -5.19 -6.20 -1.71
CA GLN A 100 -4.05 -5.40 -1.26
C GLN A 100 -3.92 -5.40 0.26
N ARG A 101 -5.04 -5.27 0.98
CA ARG A 101 -5.05 -5.33 2.45
C ARG A 101 -4.62 -6.71 2.97
N ARG A 102 -5.09 -7.80 2.34
CA ARG A 102 -4.66 -9.16 2.69
C ARG A 102 -3.18 -9.43 2.37
N MET A 103 -2.61 -8.77 1.37
CA MET A 103 -1.18 -8.85 1.08
C MET A 103 -0.34 -8.08 2.11
N GLN A 104 -0.81 -6.91 2.57
CA GLN A 104 -0.13 -6.12 3.60
C GLN A 104 -0.21 -6.76 5.00
N GLU A 105 -1.37 -7.34 5.36
CA GLU A 105 -1.58 -7.98 6.68
C GLU A 105 -0.82 -9.33 6.84
N GLY A 106 -0.23 -9.88 5.77
CA GLY A 106 0.50 -11.15 5.77
C GLY A 106 2.02 -11.03 5.59
N GLN A 107 2.56 -9.84 5.35
CA GLN A 107 3.99 -9.62 5.21
C GLN A 107 4.56 -8.98 6.49
N PRO A 108 5.65 -9.51 7.06
CA PRO A 108 6.28 -8.90 8.24
C PRO A 108 6.66 -7.45 7.90
N GLN A 109 6.48 -6.53 8.84
CA GLN A 109 6.82 -5.12 8.62
C GLN A 109 8.33 -4.97 8.37
N VAL A 110 8.75 -3.91 7.68
CA VAL A 110 10.19 -3.63 7.42
C VAL A 110 11.00 -3.70 8.72
N THR A 111 10.51 -3.06 9.78
CA THR A 111 11.13 -3.04 11.12
C THR A 111 11.20 -4.44 11.76
N GLU A 112 10.20 -5.29 11.51
CA GLU A 112 10.16 -6.67 12.00
C GLU A 112 11.18 -7.55 11.26
N MET A 113 11.27 -7.42 9.93
CA MET A 113 12.28 -8.11 9.12
C MET A 113 13.70 -7.73 9.54
N VAL A 114 13.94 -6.45 9.81
CA VAL A 114 15.23 -5.96 10.32
C VAL A 114 15.49 -6.52 11.73
N SER A 115 14.51 -6.46 12.63
CA SER A 115 14.65 -6.98 13.99
C SER A 115 14.98 -8.48 14.02
N GLU A 116 14.33 -9.26 13.16
CA GLU A 116 14.59 -10.69 12.95
C GLU A 116 16.02 -10.93 12.45
N ALA A 117 16.46 -10.14 11.45
CA ALA A 117 17.82 -10.24 10.93
C ALA A 117 18.85 -10.02 12.05
N ILE A 118 18.65 -8.98 12.87
CA ILE A 118 19.55 -8.60 13.97
C ILE A 118 19.54 -9.65 15.07
N SER A 119 18.36 -10.15 15.45
CA SER A 119 18.20 -11.14 16.52
C SER A 119 18.88 -12.46 16.18
N GLN A 120 18.97 -12.82 14.90
CA GLN A 120 19.70 -14.01 14.45
C GLN A 120 21.19 -13.73 14.17
N GLY A 121 21.49 -12.59 13.54
CA GLY A 121 22.84 -12.25 13.09
C GLY A 121 23.79 -11.84 14.21
N ALA A 122 23.31 -11.10 15.22
CA ALA A 122 24.16 -10.63 16.31
C ALA A 122 24.67 -11.79 17.20
N PRO A 123 23.86 -12.80 17.58
CA PRO A 123 24.37 -13.99 18.25
C PRO A 123 25.40 -14.76 17.40
N ALA A 124 25.20 -14.86 16.09
CA ALA A 124 26.15 -15.51 15.18
C ALA A 124 27.51 -14.79 15.16
N TYR A 125 27.50 -13.45 15.17
CA TYR A 125 28.72 -12.66 15.31
C TYR A 125 29.38 -12.89 16.68
N ASN A 126 28.62 -12.82 17.77
CA ASN A 126 29.13 -12.91 19.14
C ASN A 126 29.77 -14.28 19.46
N ARG A 127 29.34 -15.35 18.78
CA ARG A 127 29.95 -16.70 18.88
C ARG A 127 31.16 -16.89 17.94
N GLY A 128 31.59 -15.84 17.24
CA GLY A 128 32.70 -15.89 16.28
C GLY A 128 32.34 -16.40 14.88
N ASP A 129 31.07 -16.71 14.60
CA ASP A 129 30.59 -17.09 13.28
C ASP A 129 30.25 -15.84 12.43
N ILE A 130 31.30 -15.09 12.12
CA ILE A 130 31.19 -13.84 11.36
C ILE A 130 30.64 -14.10 9.95
N ALA A 131 31.05 -15.20 9.31
CA ALA A 131 30.54 -15.59 8.01
C ALA A 131 29.05 -15.97 8.05
N GLY A 132 28.60 -16.64 9.12
CA GLY A 132 27.17 -16.89 9.38
C GLY A 132 26.37 -15.61 9.55
N CYS A 133 26.88 -14.67 10.34
CA CYS A 133 26.27 -13.35 10.52
C CYS A 133 26.11 -12.61 9.18
N VAL A 134 27.17 -12.54 8.36
CA VAL A 134 27.14 -11.90 7.04
C VAL A 134 26.10 -12.54 6.13
N ARG A 135 26.00 -13.88 6.09
CA ARG A 135 25.00 -14.57 5.25
C ARG A 135 23.56 -14.23 5.65
N ILE A 136 23.27 -14.17 6.95
CA ILE A 136 21.95 -13.77 7.47
C ILE A 136 21.63 -12.36 7.00
N TYR A 137 22.55 -11.42 7.20
CA TYR A 137 22.32 -10.03 6.82
C TYR A 137 22.21 -9.82 5.30
N ILE A 138 22.97 -10.54 4.46
CA ILE A 138 22.81 -10.51 3.00
C ILE A 138 21.40 -10.96 2.61
N ALA A 139 20.94 -12.09 3.16
CA ALA A 139 19.62 -12.63 2.85
C ALA A 139 18.50 -11.65 3.24
N SER A 140 18.60 -11.07 4.43
CA SER A 140 17.65 -10.06 4.91
C SER A 140 17.69 -8.78 4.08
N ALA A 141 18.88 -8.27 3.73
CA ALA A 141 19.03 -7.10 2.86
C ALA A 141 18.43 -7.34 1.46
N GLY A 142 18.61 -8.53 0.89
CA GLY A 142 18.00 -8.93 -0.37
C GLY A 142 16.47 -8.91 -0.30
N ALA A 143 15.90 -9.55 0.72
CA ALA A 143 14.44 -9.56 0.92
C ALA A 143 13.86 -8.16 1.14
N LEU A 144 14.57 -7.28 1.85
CA LEU A 144 14.16 -5.88 2.02
C LEU A 144 14.20 -5.09 0.71
N LEU A 145 15.18 -5.35 -0.16
CA LEU A 145 15.27 -4.69 -1.47
C LEU A 145 14.16 -5.10 -2.44
N GLU A 146 13.56 -6.28 -2.28
CA GLU A 146 12.40 -6.70 -3.08
C GLU A 146 11.11 -5.97 -2.70
N ARG A 147 11.11 -5.26 -1.56
CA ARG A 147 9.94 -4.50 -1.12
C ARG A 147 9.74 -3.21 -1.90
N GLY A 148 8.50 -2.94 -2.28
CA GLY A 148 8.12 -1.72 -3.00
C GLY A 148 7.95 -0.47 -2.11
N ASP A 149 7.80 -0.65 -0.81
CA ASP A 149 7.59 0.41 0.20
C ASP A 149 8.88 0.86 0.89
N LEU A 150 10.04 0.35 0.48
CA LEU A 150 11.33 0.77 1.03
C LEU A 150 11.79 2.10 0.42
N ASP A 151 12.09 3.07 1.30
CA ASP A 151 12.59 4.40 0.92
C ASP A 151 13.86 4.36 0.05
N ALA A 152 14.04 5.38 -0.80
CA ALA A 152 15.17 5.47 -1.73
C ALA A 152 16.52 5.52 -1.01
N SER A 153 16.62 6.20 0.14
CA SER A 153 17.84 6.29 0.93
C SER A 153 18.20 4.93 1.56
N CYS A 154 17.20 4.23 2.10
CA CYS A 154 17.30 2.87 2.62
C CYS A 154 17.78 1.89 1.55
N ARG A 155 17.15 1.94 0.37
CA ARG A 155 17.51 1.12 -0.78
C ARG A 155 18.96 1.35 -1.20
N ALA A 156 19.40 2.60 -1.23
CA ALA A 156 20.78 2.97 -1.56
C ALA A 156 21.76 2.42 -0.51
N ALA A 157 21.44 2.56 0.78
CA ALA A 157 22.27 2.04 1.87
C ALA A 157 22.44 0.51 1.80
N LEU A 158 21.35 -0.24 1.63
CA LEU A 158 21.40 -1.71 1.48
C LEU A 158 22.17 -2.13 0.24
N THR A 159 21.93 -1.48 -0.90
CA THR A 159 22.64 -1.76 -2.16
C THR A 159 24.14 -1.51 -2.02
N SER A 160 24.53 -0.42 -1.36
CA SER A 160 25.93 -0.09 -1.12
C SER A 160 26.61 -1.12 -0.22
N ALA A 161 25.93 -1.56 0.85
CA ALA A 161 26.47 -2.56 1.76
C ALA A 161 26.66 -3.92 1.07
N LEU A 162 25.72 -4.34 0.21
CA LEU A 162 25.84 -5.56 -0.59
C LEU A 162 27.01 -5.49 -1.58
N ARG A 163 27.17 -4.37 -2.29
CA ARG A 163 28.32 -4.16 -3.20
C ARG A 163 29.66 -4.22 -2.47
N GLN A 164 29.73 -3.66 -1.25
CA GLN A 164 30.93 -3.77 -0.44
C GLN A 164 31.25 -5.24 -0.12
N VAL A 165 30.24 -6.03 0.21
CA VAL A 165 30.42 -7.45 0.53
C VAL A 165 30.94 -8.23 -0.67
N GLU A 166 30.46 -7.92 -1.88
CA GLU A 166 30.97 -8.52 -3.12
C GLU A 166 32.43 -8.13 -3.41
N ALA A 167 32.82 -6.89 -3.08
CA ALA A 167 34.15 -6.36 -3.34
C ALA A 167 35.19 -6.71 -2.26
N SER A 168 34.77 -7.08 -1.04
CA SER A 168 35.63 -7.26 0.11
C SER A 168 35.58 -8.70 0.65
N ARG A 169 36.76 -9.26 0.94
CA ARG A 169 36.89 -10.57 1.63
C ARG A 169 36.93 -10.45 3.16
N ASP A 170 36.85 -9.23 3.70
CA ASP A 170 36.83 -8.99 5.15
C ASP A 170 35.41 -9.18 5.69
N ALA A 171 35.14 -10.39 6.21
CA ALA A 171 33.85 -10.74 6.80
C ALA A 171 33.46 -9.82 7.97
N ASN A 172 34.42 -9.31 8.73
CA ASN A 172 34.15 -8.45 9.87
C ASN A 172 33.70 -7.06 9.41
N ALA A 173 34.44 -6.45 8.47
CA ALA A 173 34.04 -5.18 7.87
C ALA A 173 32.67 -5.29 7.17
N ASN A 174 32.42 -6.41 6.51
CA ASN A 174 31.16 -6.70 5.82
C ASN A 174 29.98 -6.85 6.81
N ALA A 175 30.16 -7.55 7.93
CA ALA A 175 29.14 -7.70 8.95
C ALA A 175 28.70 -6.33 9.51
N TRP A 176 29.66 -5.46 9.81
CA TRP A 176 29.38 -4.12 10.32
C TRP A 176 28.77 -3.18 9.29
N ALA A 177 29.18 -3.28 8.02
CA ALA A 177 28.57 -2.49 6.94
C ALA A 177 27.09 -2.85 6.76
N LEU A 178 26.77 -4.16 6.72
CA LEU A 178 25.40 -4.64 6.65
C LEU A 178 24.58 -4.28 7.89
N ARG A 179 25.16 -4.40 9.10
CA ARG A 179 24.51 -4.02 10.36
C ARG A 179 24.06 -2.56 10.33
N ARG A 180 24.93 -1.64 9.90
CA ARG A 180 24.61 -0.20 9.80
C ARG A 180 23.53 0.08 8.77
N ALA A 181 23.57 -0.62 7.63
CA ALA A 181 22.53 -0.47 6.62
C ALA A 181 21.17 -0.96 7.15
N LEU A 182 21.14 -2.08 7.88
CA LEU A 182 19.93 -2.58 8.55
C LEU A 182 19.43 -1.60 9.64
N ASP A 183 20.33 -1.07 10.48
CA ASP A 183 19.97 -0.07 11.49
C ASP A 183 19.38 1.20 10.87
N ALA A 184 19.97 1.69 9.76
CA ALA A 184 19.45 2.85 9.04
C ALA A 184 18.03 2.60 8.53
N VAL A 185 17.73 1.39 8.04
CA VAL A 185 16.38 1.00 7.63
C VAL A 185 15.42 1.00 8.80
N ALA A 186 15.82 0.45 9.96
CA ALA A 186 14.98 0.43 11.15
C ALA A 186 14.72 1.82 11.76
N ASP A 187 15.64 2.77 11.63
CA ASP A 187 15.49 4.13 12.16
C ASP A 187 14.52 4.97 11.32
N THR A 188 14.37 4.63 10.04
CA THR A 188 13.51 5.35 9.08
C THR A 188 12.15 4.72 8.84
N ALA A 189 11.93 3.48 9.31
CA ALA A 189 10.72 2.69 9.11
C ALA A 189 9.76 2.79 10.30
#